data_AF-A0A2G9HUS3-F1
#
_entry.id   AF-A0A2G9HUS3-F1
#
_cell.length_a   1.000
_cell.length_b   1.000
_cell.length_c   1.000
_cell.angle_alpha   90.00
_cell.angle_beta   90.00
_cell.angle_gamma   90.00
#
_symmetry.space_group_name_H-M   'P 1'
#
loop_
_entity.id
_entity.type
_entity.pdbx_description
1 polymer ?
#
loop_
_entity_poly.entity_id
_entity_poly.type
_entity_poly.pdbx_seq_one_letter_code
_entity_poly.pdbx_strand_id
1 'polypeptide(L)' 'MNCDDVLPIYVGDDRTDEDAFKVLKEGNRGFGIIVSSVPKESNASYSLRDPSEVMDFLKMLVTRKKEAAL' A
#
# COMPACT_ATOMS: atom_id res chain seq x y z
N MET A 1 -21.51 5.39 -6.37
CA MET A 1 -20.55 6.14 -5.54
C MET A 1 -19.40 6.50 -6.44
N ASN A 2 -19.10 7.79 -6.63
CA ASN A 2 -17.95 8.18 -7.42
C ASN A 2 -16.70 8.02 -6.54
N CYS A 3 -15.81 7.12 -6.92
CA CYS A 3 -14.59 6.81 -6.15
C CYS A 3 -13.37 7.50 -6.77
N ASP A 4 -13.56 8.48 -7.66
CA ASP A 4 -12.46 9.14 -8.37
C ASP A 4 -11.51 9.91 -7.42
N ASP A 5 -12.00 10.30 -6.24
CA ASP A 5 -11.24 11.04 -5.24
C ASP A 5 -10.54 10.14 -4.21
N VAL A 6 -10.57 8.80 -4.38
CA VAL A 6 -9.87 7.88 -3.47
C VAL A 6 -8.62 7.32 -4.13
N LEU A 7 -7.57 7.14 -3.33
CA LEU A 7 -6.36 6.45 -3.75
C LEU A 7 -6.28 5.07 -3.06
N PRO A 8 -6.59 3.98 -3.77
CA PRO A 8 -6.42 2.62 -3.28
C PRO A 8 -4.98 2.31 -2.87
N ILE A 9 -4.81 1.77 -1.68
CA ILE A 9 -3.53 1.24 -1.16
C ILE A 9 -3.81 -0.17 -0.64
N TYR A 10 -3.05 -1.15 -1.13
CA TYR A 10 -3.12 -2.53 -0.66
C TYR A 10 -1.79 -2.93 -0.03
N VAL A 11 -1.83 -3.53 1.16
CA VAL A 11 -0.65 -3.95 1.92
C VAL A 11 -0.77 -5.44 2.21
N GLY A 12 0.24 -6.21 1.82
CA GLY A 12 0.23 -7.68 1.94
C GLY A 12 1.64 -8.27 2.06
N ASP A 13 1.78 -9.47 2.62
CA ASP A 13 3.08 -10.09 2.96
C ASP A 13 3.40 -11.36 2.17
N ASP A 14 2.39 -11.96 1.54
CA ASP A 14 2.50 -13.28 0.93
C ASP A 14 2.17 -13.30 -0.57
N ARG A 15 2.19 -14.51 -1.15
CA ARG A 15 1.96 -14.71 -2.58
C ARG A 15 0.52 -14.46 -3.01
N THR A 16 -0.44 -14.57 -2.09
CA THR A 16 -1.86 -14.37 -2.39
C THR A 16 -2.18 -12.92 -2.72
N ASP A 17 -1.36 -11.99 -2.22
CA ASP A 17 -1.49 -10.56 -2.45
C ASP A 17 -1.00 -10.09 -3.83
N GLU A 18 -0.22 -10.91 -4.54
CA GLU A 18 0.35 -10.57 -5.85
C GLU A 18 -0.72 -10.27 -6.91
N ASP A 19 -1.85 -10.98 -6.87
CA ASP A 19 -2.97 -10.72 -7.78
C ASP A 19 -3.57 -9.34 -7.53
N ALA A 20 -3.67 -8.91 -6.26
CA ALA A 20 -4.14 -7.57 -5.91
C ALA A 20 -3.15 -6.48 -6.38
N PHE A 21 -1.85 -6.70 -6.18
CA PHE A 21 -0.82 -5.78 -6.66
C PHE A 21 -0.84 -5.65 -8.18
N LYS A 22 -0.98 -6.76 -8.90
CA LYS A 22 -1.07 -6.79 -10.36
C LYS A 22 -2.28 -5.98 -10.85
N VAL A 23 -3.45 -6.18 -10.26
CA VAL A 23 -4.66 -5.42 -10.61
C VAL A 23 -4.46 -3.91 -10.41
N LEU A 24 -3.84 -3.49 -9.31
CA LEU A 24 -3.56 -2.08 -9.05
C LEU A 24 -2.57 -1.49 -10.06
N LYS A 25 -1.50 -2.22 -10.35
CA LYS A 25 -0.43 -1.82 -11.28
C LYS A 25 -0.93 -1.71 -12.72
N GLU A 26 -1.61 -2.74 -13.22
CA GLU A 26 -2.15 -2.76 -14.60
C GLU A 26 -3.26 -1.74 -14.80
N GLY A 27 -4.09 -1.51 -13.77
CA GLY A 27 -5.14 -0.51 -13.83
C GLY A 27 -4.64 0.93 -13.72
N ASN A 28 -3.40 1.15 -13.25
CA ASN A 28 -2.88 2.45 -12.81
C ASN A 28 -3.84 3.17 -11.85
N ARG A 29 -4.42 2.42 -10.89
CA ARG A 29 -5.50 2.91 -10.00
C ARG A 29 -5.13 2.90 -8.52
N GLY A 30 -3.86 2.79 -8.18
CA GLY A 30 -3.43 2.73 -6.79
C GLY A 30 -2.08 2.06 -6.62
N PHE A 31 -1.73 1.77 -5.39
CA PHE A 31 -0.41 1.27 -5.03
C PHE A 31 -0.48 -0.01 -4.20
N GLY A 32 0.29 -1.02 -4.63
CA GLY A 32 0.58 -2.21 -3.84
C GLY A 32 1.83 -2.00 -3.00
N ILE A 33 1.82 -2.47 -1.76
CA ILE A 33 2.96 -2.47 -0.84
C ILE A 33 3.18 -3.89 -0.32
N ILE A 34 4.35 -4.46 -0.62
CA ILE A 34 4.74 -5.77 -0.09
C ILE A 34 5.42 -5.62 1.28
N VAL A 35 5.06 -6.48 2.24
CA VAL A 35 5.72 -6.57 3.54
C VAL A 35 6.70 -7.73 3.52
N SER A 36 8.00 -7.43 3.55
CA SER A 36 9.03 -8.46 3.59
C SER A 36 10.36 -7.96 4.14
N SER A 37 10.97 -8.77 5.01
CA SER A 37 12.29 -8.53 5.56
C SER A 37 13.43 -8.80 4.57
N VAL A 38 13.11 -9.39 3.41
CA VAL A 38 14.06 -9.74 2.36
C VAL A 38 13.56 -9.25 1.00
N PRO A 39 14.44 -8.99 0.03
CA PRO A 39 14.02 -8.70 -1.33
C PRO A 39 13.16 -9.83 -1.91
N LYS A 40 12.00 -9.48 -2.45
CA LYS A 40 11.09 -10.39 -3.15
C LYS A 40 10.75 -9.81 -4.53
N GLU A 41 10.70 -10.67 -5.54
CA GLU A 41 10.07 -10.30 -6.80
C GLU A 41 8.57 -10.13 -6.56
N SER A 42 8.02 -8.98 -6.95
CA SER A 42 6.65 -8.60 -6.63
C SER A 42 6.10 -7.58 -7.64
N ASN A 43 4.79 -7.58 -7.84
CA ASN A 43 4.07 -6.54 -8.57
C ASN A 43 3.79 -5.29 -7.73
N ALA A 44 4.11 -5.30 -6.43
CA ALA A 44 4.00 -4.13 -5.57
C ALA A 44 4.87 -2.97 -6.07
N SER A 45 4.42 -1.74 -5.83
CA SER A 45 5.17 -0.52 -6.18
C SER A 45 6.17 -0.13 -5.09
N TYR A 46 5.89 -0.54 -3.84
CA TYR A 46 6.71 -0.23 -2.67
C TYR A 46 6.85 -1.45 -1.77
N SER A 47 7.80 -1.37 -0.83
CA SER A 47 8.03 -2.42 0.16
C SER A 47 8.18 -1.83 1.56
N LEU A 48 7.69 -2.57 2.55
CA LEU A 48 7.96 -2.35 3.98
C LEU A 48 8.65 -3.59 4.54
N ARG A 49 9.50 -3.43 5.55
CA ARG A 49 10.33 -4.52 6.07
C ARG A 49 9.53 -5.54 6.87
N ASP A 50 8.62 -5.08 7.72
CA ASP A 50 7.89 -5.92 8.66
C ASP A 50 6.64 -5.18 9.20
N PRO A 51 5.78 -5.83 10.00
CA PRO A 51 4.56 -5.21 10.52
C PRO A 51 4.77 -3.93 11.35
N SER A 52 5.96 -3.70 11.92
CA SER A 52 6.24 -2.46 12.64
C SER A 52 6.29 -1.26 11.71
N GLU A 53 6.90 -1.41 10.52
CA GLU A 53 6.91 -0.36 9.50
C GLU A 53 5.51 -0.12 8.91
N VAL A 54 4.65 -1.14 8.85
CA VAL A 54 3.23 -0.98 8.49
C VAL A 54 2.52 -0.06 9.48
N MET A 55 2.75 -0.26 10.78
CA MET A 55 2.17 0.59 11.82
C MET A 55 2.63 2.05 11.67
N ASP A 56 3.92 2.27 11.44
CA ASP A 56 4.47 3.62 11.29
C ASP A 56 3.98 4.30 10.00
N PHE A 57 3.84 3.55 8.91
CA PHE A 57 3.20 4.03 7.68
C PHE A 57 1.75 4.46 7.92
N LEU A 58 0.94 3.65 8.60
CA LEU A 58 -0.45 4.00 8.91
C LEU A 58 -0.56 5.21 9.83
N LYS A 59 0.29 5.32 10.86
CA LYS A 59 0.37 6.52 11.72
C LYS A 59 0.68 7.77 10.90
N MET A 60 1.64 7.70 9.98
CA MET A 60 1.98 8.82 9.09
C MET A 60 0.77 9.28 8.27
N LEU A 61 0.00 8.35 7.68
CA LEU A 61 -1.21 8.68 6.93
C LEU A 61 -2.25 9.40 7.80
N VAL A 62 -2.45 8.92 9.03
CA VAL A 62 -3.38 9.55 9.99
C VAL A 62 -2.93 10.95 10.38
N THR A 63 -1.63 11.14 10.66
CA THR A 63 -1.08 12.46 11.00
C THR A 63 -1.27 13.45 9.85
N ARG A 64 -0.89 13.07 8.62
CA ARG A 64 -1.06 13.91 7.44
C ARG A 64 -2.53 14.24 7.16
N LYS A 65 -3.45 13.31 7.39
CA LYS A 65 -4.89 13.57 7.26
C LYS A 65 -5.37 14.63 8.25
N LYS A 66 -4.86 14.64 9.48
CA LYS A 66 -5.20 15.66 10.48
C LYS A 66 -4.64 17.03 10.09
N GLU A 67 -3.42 17.08 9.58
CA GLU A 67 -2.78 18.32 9.09
C GLU A 67 -3.54 18.92 7.89
N ALA A 68 -3.97 18.09 6.93
CA ALA A 68 -4.74 18.53 5.77
C ALA A 68 -6.17 19.01 6.10
N ALA A 69 -6.66 18.74 7.32
CA ALA A 69 -7.99 19.13 7.79
C ALA A 69 -7.97 20.40 8.67
N LEU A 70 -6.79 20.96 8.94
CA LEU A 70 -6.57 22.26 9.59
C LEU A 70 -6.44 23.36 8.55
#